data_AF-A0A8I2CVD7-F1
#
_entry.id   AF-A0A8I2CVD7-F1
#
_cell.length_a   1.000
_cell.length_b   1.000
_cell.length_c   1.000
_cell.angle_alpha   90.00
_cell.angle_beta   90.00
_cell.angle_gamma   90.00
#
_symmetry.space_group_name_H-M   'P 1'
#
loop_
_entity.id
_entity.type
_entity.pdbx_description
1 polymer ?
#
loop_
_entity_poly.entity_id
_entity_poly.type
_entity_poly.pdbx_seq_one_letter_code
_entity_poly.pdbx_strand_id
1 'polypeptide(L)'
;MWLTEKGFSLIVLIIAITLTSILGVGVVSFMSAKHKTLVPQTQTCQAYAIAHAGIEFAIRYAYDNKDDNDFPDAHFPKTVSLGGGSFTITYDLTNNLVRSVGVYETASRTIELTNFRSYANIP
;
A
#
# COMPACT_ATOMS: atom_id res chain seq x y z
N MET A 1 -22.29 18.34 61.86
CA MET A 1 -22.10 18.85 60.49
C MET A 1 -20.65 18.62 60.01
N TRP A 2 -20.08 17.42 60.23
CA TRP A 2 -18.65 17.13 59.98
C TRP A 2 -18.40 15.86 59.12
N LEU A 3 -19.46 15.16 58.72
CA LEU A 3 -19.39 13.96 57.87
C LEU A 3 -19.57 14.27 56.38
N THR A 4 -20.14 15.44 56.06
CA THR A 4 -20.41 15.89 54.69
C THR A 4 -19.14 16.25 53.93
N GLU A 5 -18.15 16.87 54.57
CA GLU A 5 -16.92 17.33 53.89
C GLU A 5 -16.00 16.17 53.48
N LYS A 6 -15.83 15.15 54.35
CA LYS A 6 -15.00 13.98 54.04
C LYS A 6 -15.63 13.08 52.96
N GLY A 7 -16.96 12.93 52.98
CA GLY A 7 -17.70 12.20 51.95
C GLY A 7 -17.70 12.92 50.60
N PHE A 8 -17.88 14.25 50.60
CA PHE A 8 -17.82 15.07 49.40
C PHE A 8 -16.42 15.08 48.77
N SER A 9 -15.35 15.18 49.59
CA SER A 9 -13.97 15.09 49.11
C SER A 9 -13.66 13.74 48.46
N LEU A 10 -14.22 12.64 48.98
CA LEU A 10 -14.04 11.31 48.39
C LEU A 10 -14.72 11.20 47.03
N ILE A 11 -15.93 11.74 46.90
CA ILE A 11 -16.68 11.75 45.64
C ILE A 11 -15.95 12.56 44.57
N VAL A 12 -15.45 13.74 44.91
CA VAL A 12 -14.68 14.59 43.99
C VAL A 12 -13.40 13.88 43.53
N LEU A 13 -12.70 13.19 44.44
CA LEU A 13 -11.51 12.42 44.10
C LEU A 13 -11.83 11.28 43.11
N ILE A 14 -12.90 10.53 43.36
CA ILE A 14 -13.35 9.45 42.46
C ILE A 14 -13.66 10.02 41.08
N ILE A 15 -14.40 11.12 41.00
CA ILE A 15 -14.73 11.78 39.73
C ILE A 15 -13.46 12.22 38.99
N ALA A 16 -12.49 12.82 39.70
CA ALA A 16 -11.23 13.26 39.12
C ALA A 16 -10.39 12.09 38.56
N ILE A 17 -10.30 10.98 39.30
CA ILE A 17 -9.59 9.76 38.85
C ILE A 17 -10.31 9.14 37.63
N THR A 18 -11.65 9.16 37.63
CA THR A 18 -12.43 8.58 36.53
C THR A 18 -12.26 9.39 35.25
N LEU A 19 -12.34 10.73 35.34
CA LEU A 19 -12.13 11.63 34.20
C LEU A 19 -10.72 11.51 33.61
N THR A 20 -9.69 11.50 34.47
CA THR A 20 -8.30 11.35 34.03
C THR A 20 -8.05 9.98 33.41
N SER A 21 -8.68 8.92 33.93
CA SER A 21 -8.60 7.57 33.35
C SER A 21 -9.22 7.49 31.96
N ILE A 22 -10.39 8.10 31.74
CA ILE A 22 -11.05 8.11 30.41
C ILE A 22 -10.16 8.82 29.38
N LEU A 23 -9.58 9.97 29.75
CA LEU A 23 -8.67 10.71 28.88
C LEU A 23 -7.39 9.90 28.58
N GLY A 24 -6.81 9.25 29.59
CA GLY A 24 -5.62 8.42 29.44
C GLY A 24 -5.85 7.24 28.49
N VAL A 25 -6.95 6.51 28.65
CA VAL A 25 -7.30 5.38 27.78
C VAL A 25 -7.57 5.84 26.35
N GLY A 26 -8.21 6.99 26.17
CA GLY A 26 -8.46 7.58 24.85
C GLY A 26 -7.16 7.81 24.08
N VAL A 27 -6.18 8.50 24.68
CA VAL A 27 -4.90 8.82 24.03
C VAL A 27 -4.11 7.57 23.66
N VAL A 28 -4.01 6.59 24.57
CA VAL A 28 -3.28 5.33 24.33
C VAL A 28 -3.95 4.50 23.21
N SER A 29 -5.28 4.50 23.16
CA SER A 29 -6.04 3.80 22.12
C SER A 29 -5.81 4.41 20.74
N PHE A 30 -5.84 5.75 20.63
CA PHE A 30 -5.55 6.45 19.37
C PHE A 30 -4.12 6.23 18.88
N MET A 31 -3.13 6.24 19.78
CA MET A 31 -1.72 6.00 19.43
C MET A 31 -1.52 4.57 18.91
N SER A 32 -2.10 3.59 19.60
CA SER A 32 -2.03 2.17 19.21
C SER A 32 -2.74 1.89 17.89
N ALA A 33 -3.87 2.55 17.65
CA ALA A 33 -4.59 2.46 16.37
C ALA A 33 -3.73 2.98 15.21
N LYS A 34 -3.09 4.14 15.36
CA LYS A 34 -2.20 4.71 14.33
C LYS A 34 -1.05 3.76 13.98
N HIS A 35 -0.41 3.16 14.97
CA HIS A 35 0.69 2.21 14.74
C HIS A 35 0.23 0.97 13.94
N LYS A 36 -0.95 0.42 14.25
CA LYS A 36 -1.50 -0.72 13.51
C LYS A 36 -1.89 -0.37 12.07
N THR A 37 -2.29 0.86 11.79
CA THR A 37 -2.64 1.31 10.44
C THR A 37 -1.42 1.66 9.58
N LEU A 38 -0.34 2.17 10.18
CA LEU A 38 0.86 2.60 9.47
C LEU A 38 1.60 1.44 8.77
N VAL A 39 1.77 0.29 9.43
CA VAL A 39 2.48 -0.87 8.85
C VAL A 39 1.83 -1.35 7.54
N PRO A 40 0.52 -1.67 7.48
CA PRO A 40 -0.12 -2.09 6.24
C PRO A 40 -0.19 -0.97 5.18
N GLN A 41 -0.22 0.31 5.59
CA GLN A 41 -0.11 1.43 4.65
C GLN A 41 1.27 1.52 3.99
N THR A 42 2.35 1.38 4.76
CA THR A 42 3.72 1.44 4.21
C THR A 42 3.99 0.29 3.24
N GLN A 43 3.61 -0.94 3.60
CA GLN A 43 3.74 -2.11 2.71
C GLN A 43 2.88 -1.97 1.45
N THR A 44 1.64 -1.44 1.59
CA THR A 44 0.79 -1.11 0.44
C THR A 44 1.44 -0.10 -0.49
N CYS A 45 2.05 0.96 0.06
CA CYS A 45 2.69 2.01 -0.72
C CYS A 45 3.93 1.47 -1.44
N GLN A 46 4.70 0.60 -0.77
CA GLN A 46 5.85 -0.09 -1.38
C GLN A 46 5.41 -1.04 -2.51
N ALA A 47 4.39 -1.86 -2.29
CA ALA A 47 3.82 -2.73 -3.35
C ALA A 47 3.29 -1.90 -4.53
N TYR A 48 2.69 -0.73 -4.27
CA TYR A 48 2.24 0.20 -5.31
C TYR A 48 3.41 0.80 -6.10
N ALA A 49 4.48 1.23 -5.42
CA ALA A 49 5.68 1.73 -6.07
C ALA A 49 6.38 0.66 -6.92
N ILE A 50 6.43 -0.59 -6.44
CA ILE A 50 6.97 -1.73 -7.18
C ILE A 50 6.12 -2.05 -8.42
N ALA A 51 4.79 -2.00 -8.31
CA ALA A 51 3.91 -2.18 -9.45
C ALA A 51 4.14 -1.10 -10.53
N HIS A 52 4.32 0.16 -10.14
CA HIS A 52 4.68 1.27 -11.04
C HIS A 52 6.01 1.04 -11.73
N ALA A 53 7.04 0.65 -10.97
CA ALA A 53 8.35 0.31 -11.54
C ALA A 53 8.25 -0.81 -12.59
N GLY A 54 7.33 -1.78 -12.41
CA GLY A 54 7.07 -2.80 -13.42
C GLY A 54 6.44 -2.25 -14.71
N ILE A 55 5.58 -1.23 -14.65
CA ILE A 55 5.06 -0.56 -15.85
C ILE A 55 6.17 0.21 -16.57
N GLU A 56 6.98 0.97 -15.83
CA GLU A 56 8.13 1.69 -16.42
C GLU A 56 9.14 0.74 -17.05
N PHE A 57 9.42 -0.38 -16.38
CA PHE A 57 10.25 -1.45 -16.93
C PHE A 57 9.63 -2.03 -18.20
N ALA A 58 8.32 -2.30 -18.21
CA ALA A 58 7.64 -2.82 -19.39
C ALA A 58 7.77 -1.88 -20.59
N ILE A 59 7.57 -0.57 -20.41
CA ILE A 59 7.71 0.44 -21.46
C ILE A 59 9.15 0.50 -21.97
N ARG A 60 10.13 0.53 -21.05
CA ARG A 60 11.55 0.57 -21.41
C ARG A 60 11.97 -0.69 -22.17
N TYR A 61 11.56 -1.85 -21.66
CA TYR A 61 11.85 -3.15 -22.27
C TYR A 61 11.21 -3.28 -23.65
N ALA A 62 10.01 -2.74 -23.83
CA ALA A 62 9.35 -2.66 -25.13
C ALA A 62 10.11 -1.76 -26.11
N TYR A 63 10.53 -0.58 -25.66
CA TYR A 63 11.31 0.34 -26.47
C TYR A 63 12.64 -0.27 -26.93
N ASP A 64 13.32 -0.98 -26.04
CA ASP A 64 14.59 -1.64 -26.35
C ASP A 64 14.42 -2.83 -27.32
N ASN A 65 13.23 -3.44 -27.38
CA ASN A 65 12.89 -4.55 -28.29
C ASN A 65 11.91 -4.12 -29.39
N LYS A 66 11.85 -2.83 -29.75
CA LYS A 66 10.88 -2.29 -30.72
C LYS A 66 10.94 -2.90 -32.12
N ASP A 67 12.09 -3.49 -32.47
CA ASP A 67 12.34 -4.11 -33.77
C ASP A 67 11.92 -5.58 -33.79
N ASP A 68 11.44 -6.11 -32.66
CA ASP A 68 10.85 -7.45 -32.53
C ASP A 68 9.34 -7.40 -32.78
N ASN A 69 8.91 -8.08 -33.84
CA ASN A 69 7.51 -8.11 -34.27
C ASN A 69 6.61 -8.93 -33.33
N ASP A 70 7.19 -9.82 -32.51
CA ASP A 70 6.44 -10.64 -31.56
C ASP A 70 6.32 -9.96 -30.18
N PHE A 71 6.82 -8.74 -30.03
CA PHE A 71 6.64 -7.94 -28.83
C PHE A 71 5.25 -7.27 -28.82
N PRO A 72 4.49 -7.29 -27.71
CA PRO A 72 4.83 -7.76 -26.37
C PRO A 72 4.50 -9.24 -26.07
N ASP A 73 3.88 -9.95 -27.00
CA ASP A 73 3.16 -11.20 -26.76
C ASP A 73 4.06 -12.39 -26.41
N ALA A 74 5.22 -12.50 -27.07
CA ALA A 74 6.19 -13.56 -26.78
C ALA A 74 7.03 -13.27 -25.53
N HIS A 75 7.00 -12.04 -25.03
CA HIS A 75 7.90 -11.54 -23.99
C HIS A 75 7.24 -11.40 -22.62
N PHE A 76 5.91 -11.33 -22.59
CA PHE A 76 5.12 -11.33 -21.37
C PHE A 76 4.28 -12.61 -21.30
N PRO A 77 4.12 -13.22 -20.12
CA PRO A 77 4.39 -12.67 -18.80
C PRO A 77 5.86 -12.71 -18.37
N LYS A 78 6.30 -11.69 -17.62
CA LYS A 78 7.65 -11.60 -17.06
C LYS A 78 7.61 -11.19 -15.59
N THR A 79 8.30 -11.96 -14.75
CA THR A 79 8.46 -11.66 -13.33
C THR A 79 9.89 -11.22 -13.04
N VAL A 80 10.03 -10.10 -12.33
CA VAL A 80 11.34 -9.58 -11.91
C VAL A 80 11.34 -9.45 -10.39
N SER A 81 12.39 -9.97 -9.75
CA SER A 81 12.62 -9.85 -8.31
C SER A 81 13.61 -8.73 -8.03
N LEU A 82 13.29 -7.86 -7.07
CA LEU A 82 14.09 -6.72 -6.63
C LEU A 82 14.72 -6.96 -5.25
N GLY A 83 14.75 -8.21 -4.77
CA GLY A 83 15.31 -8.60 -3.47
C GLY A 83 14.39 -8.36 -2.28
N GLY A 84 13.68 -7.23 -2.24
CA GLY A 84 12.67 -6.93 -1.20
C GLY A 84 11.21 -7.15 -1.65
N GLY A 85 10.98 -7.29 -2.96
CA GLY A 85 9.66 -7.53 -3.54
C GLY A 85 9.81 -7.93 -5.00
N SER A 86 8.71 -8.26 -5.64
CA SER A 86 8.70 -8.65 -7.05
C SER A 86 7.56 -7.99 -7.78
N PHE A 87 7.72 -7.80 -9.09
CA PHE A 87 6.60 -7.46 -9.95
C PHE A 87 6.45 -8.49 -11.06
N THR A 88 5.21 -8.73 -11.46
CA THR A 88 4.87 -9.56 -12.61
C THR A 88 4.12 -8.73 -13.62
N ILE A 89 4.65 -8.67 -14.83
CA ILE A 89 4.04 -7.98 -15.97
C ILE A 89 3.32 -9.02 -16.82
N THR A 90 2.07 -8.72 -17.18
CA THR A 90 1.25 -9.49 -18.10
C THR A 90 0.68 -8.55 -19.15
N TYR A 91 0.68 -8.94 -20.42
CA TYR A 91 0.06 -8.19 -21.50
C TYR A 91 -1.23 -8.87 -21.96
N ASP A 92 -2.27 -8.06 -22.17
CA ASP A 92 -3.53 -8.48 -22.76
C ASP A 92 -3.65 -7.85 -24.17
N LEU A 93 -3.52 -8.73 -25.16
CA LEU A 93 -3.69 -8.47 -26.58
C LEU A 93 -5.02 -7.82 -26.93
N THR A 94 -6.10 -8.30 -26.32
CA THR A 94 -7.46 -7.94 -26.70
C THR A 94 -7.75 -6.48 -26.37
N ASN A 95 -7.21 -6.02 -25.24
CA ASN A 95 -7.46 -4.70 -24.69
C ASN A 95 -6.26 -3.74 -24.85
N ASN A 96 -5.17 -4.17 -25.49
CA ASN A 96 -3.90 -3.44 -25.59
C ASN A 96 -3.46 -2.87 -24.23
N LEU A 97 -3.42 -3.76 -23.24
CA LEU A 97 -3.34 -3.46 -21.82
C LEU A 97 -2.10 -4.16 -21.26
N VAL A 98 -1.24 -3.43 -20.56
CA VAL A 98 -0.24 -4.04 -19.69
C VAL A 98 -0.70 -3.95 -18.24
N ARG A 99 -0.67 -5.07 -17.55
CA ARG A 99 -0.91 -5.17 -16.12
C ARG A 99 0.39 -5.52 -15.42
N SER A 100 0.74 -4.74 -14.40
CA SER A 100 1.87 -4.99 -13.49
C SER A 100 1.33 -5.26 -12.09
N VAL A 101 1.67 -6.43 -11.54
CA VAL A 101 1.31 -6.83 -10.18
C VAL A 101 2.57 -6.76 -9.32
N GLY A 102 2.66 -5.76 -8.45
CA GLY A 102 3.74 -5.60 -7.49
C GLY A 102 3.40 -6.25 -6.15
N VAL A 103 4.32 -7.06 -5.64
CA VAL A 103 4.21 -7.78 -4.37
C VAL A 103 5.36 -7.38 -3.47
N TYR A 104 5.02 -6.98 -2.24
CA TYR A 104 5.97 -6.69 -1.18
C TYR A 104 5.45 -7.26 0.14
N GLU A 105 6.18 -8.23 0.70
CA GLU A 105 5.78 -8.96 1.91
C GLU A 105 4.34 -9.53 1.78
N THR A 106 3.40 -9.03 2.58
CA THR A 106 1.99 -9.43 2.58
C THR A 106 1.09 -8.54 1.73
N ALA A 107 1.63 -7.48 1.13
CA ALA A 107 0.87 -6.53 0.32
C ALA A 107 1.06 -6.80 -1.17
N SER A 108 -0.05 -6.77 -1.92
CA SER A 108 -0.05 -6.85 -3.38
C SER A 108 -0.84 -5.69 -3.96
N ARG A 109 -0.33 -5.09 -5.03
CA ARG A 109 -0.98 -4.01 -5.77
C ARG A 109 -0.87 -4.26 -7.26
N THR A 110 -1.96 -4.00 -7.96
CA THR A 110 -2.05 -4.15 -9.41
C THR A 110 -2.21 -2.77 -10.03
N ILE A 111 -1.45 -2.52 -11.08
CA ILE A 111 -1.54 -1.31 -11.90
C ILE A 111 -1.71 -1.74 -13.34
N GLU A 112 -2.55 -1.01 -14.05
CA GLU A 112 -2.90 -1.27 -15.43
C GLU A 112 -2.59 -0.02 -16.27
N LEU A 113 -1.95 -0.25 -17.41
CA LEU A 113 -1.70 0.76 -18.42
C LEU A 113 -2.42 0.35 -19.70
N THR A 114 -3.39 1.17 -20.10
CA THR A 114 -4.09 1.01 -21.38
C THR A 114 -3.30 1.66 -22.51
N ASN A 115 -3.55 1.20 -23.75
CA ASN A 115 -2.85 1.67 -24.94
C ASN A 115 -1.33 1.49 -24.86
N PHE A 116 -0.88 0.37 -24.30
CA PHE A 116 0.54 0.12 -24.03
C PHE A 116 1.41 0.27 -25.28
N ARG A 117 1.00 -0.27 -26.43
CA ARG A 117 1.75 -0.16 -27.69
C ARG A 117 2.03 1.29 -28.10
N SER A 118 1.10 2.21 -27.82
CA SER A 118 1.26 3.64 -28.10
C SER A 118 2.34 4.28 -27.22
N TYR A 119 2.35 3.98 -25.92
CA TYR A 119 3.35 4.50 -24.98
C TYR A 119 4.75 3.91 -25.21
N ALA A 120 4.82 2.64 -25.63
CA ALA A 120 6.06 1.97 -25.97
C ALA A 120 6.57 2.30 -27.39
N ASN A 121 5.78 3.00 -28.21
CA ASN A 121 6.06 3.31 -29.60
C ASN A 121 6.43 2.06 -30.43
N ILE A 122 5.70 0.98 -30.20
CA ILE A 122 5.81 -0.29 -30.92
C ILE A 122 4.59 -0.45 -31.84
N PRO A 123 4.78 -1.01 -33.05
CA PRO A 123 3.70 -1.16 -34.04
C PRO A 123 2.57 -2.10 -33.58
#